data_AF-A0A6N2L5Y6-F1
#
_entry.id   AF-A0A6N2L5Y6-F1
#
_cell.length_a   1.000
_cell.length_b   1.000
_cell.length_c   1.000
_cell.angle_alpha   90.00
_cell.angle_beta   90.00
_cell.angle_gamma   90.00
#
_symmetry.space_group_name_H-M   'P 1'
#
loop_
_entity.id
_entity.type
_entity.pdbx_description
1 polymer ?
#
loop_
_entity_poly.entity_id
_entity_poly.type
_entity_poly.pdbx_seq_one_letter_code
_entity_poly.pdbx_strand_id
1 'polypeptide(L)'
;MDNYKFHCCFICVDADIPVLDRYVEQRVDSMIDAGLLGEVFEVYNYNADYTRGLRQAIGVREFDNFLRVFMSDEKGHDPTGSLFVQSKNKDVKLLKDNMREILHSSDDNQLKTLLVEAIDKVKANTRRLVRVQKRRLTRLQTFFGWNIHYVDATKFISYQMNCGLDKLLAPQ
;
A
#
# COMPACT_ATOMS: atom_id res chain seq x y z
N MET A 1 39.01 12.55 -2.92
CA MET A 1 38.39 13.68 -3.64
C MET A 1 37.05 13.17 -4.10
N ASP A 2 35.99 13.51 -3.36
CA ASP A 2 34.67 12.92 -3.54
C ASP A 2 34.07 13.44 -4.86
N ASN A 3 33.88 12.54 -5.82
CA ASN A 3 33.54 12.87 -7.21
C ASN A 3 32.03 13.13 -7.36
N TYR A 4 31.43 13.93 -6.47
CA TYR A 4 30.03 14.34 -6.58
C TYR A 4 29.91 15.55 -7.52
N LYS A 5 28.89 15.55 -8.38
CA LYS A 5 28.58 16.70 -9.26
C LYS A 5 28.24 17.97 -8.46
N PHE A 6 27.82 17.82 -7.20
CA PHE A 6 27.40 18.90 -6.32
C PHE A 6 27.89 18.67 -4.88
N HIS A 7 27.96 19.74 -4.09
CA HIS A 7 28.14 19.67 -2.64
C HIS A 7 26.82 19.26 -1.98
N CYS A 8 26.59 17.96 -1.86
CA CYS A 8 25.37 17.41 -1.28
C CYS A 8 25.48 17.30 0.25
N CYS A 9 24.39 17.65 0.94
CA CYS A 9 24.15 17.28 2.33
C CYS A 9 23.06 16.21 2.36
N PHE A 10 23.36 15.03 2.90
CA PHE A 10 22.40 13.93 2.98
C PHE A 10 21.80 13.86 4.39
N ILE A 11 20.48 14.03 4.48
CA ILE A 11 19.73 13.90 5.73
C ILE A 11 18.83 12.67 5.61
N CYS A 12 18.95 11.74 6.56
CA CYS A 12 18.10 10.57 6.69
C CYS A 12 17.21 10.70 7.92
N VAL A 13 15.91 10.85 7.72
CA VAL A 13 14.94 10.73 8.81
C VAL A 13 14.74 9.25 9.08
N ASP A 14 15.13 8.81 10.27
CA ASP A 14 15.11 7.41 10.65
C ASP A 14 14.25 7.16 11.88
N ALA A 15 13.81 5.92 12.05
CA ALA A 15 13.10 5.48 13.25
C ALA A 15 13.34 3.99 13.53
N ASP A 16 13.05 3.60 14.76
CA ASP A 16 13.14 2.22 15.21
C ASP A 16 12.22 1.29 14.40
N ILE A 17 12.74 0.12 14.04
CA ILE A 17 12.02 -0.88 13.23
C ILE A 17 10.66 -1.26 13.83
N PRO A 18 10.52 -1.54 15.14
CA PRO A 18 9.23 -1.87 15.72
C PRO A 18 8.20 -0.74 15.60
N VAL A 19 8.64 0.52 15.69
CA VAL A 19 7.77 1.70 15.53
C VAL A 19 7.34 1.84 14.08
N LEU A 20 8.27 1.68 13.13
CA LEU A 20 7.97 1.70 11.71
C LEU A 20 7.04 0.55 11.29
N ASP A 21 7.20 -0.64 11.85
CA ASP A 21 6.33 -1.78 11.57
C ASP A 21 4.89 -1.48 11.95
N ARG A 22 4.66 -0.99 13.18
CA ARG A 22 3.32 -0.58 13.64
C ARG A 22 2.74 0.56 12.80
N TYR A 23 3.58 1.52 12.42
CA TYR A 23 3.14 2.65 11.60
C TYR A 23 2.75 2.22 10.19
N VAL A 24 3.48 1.28 9.59
CA VAL A 24 3.14 0.71 8.27
C VAL A 24 1.79 0.02 8.32
N GLU A 25 1.52 -0.77 9.36
CA GLU A 25 0.22 -1.43 9.54
C GLU A 25 -0.92 -0.40 9.54
N GLN A 26 -0.87 0.59 10.44
CA GLN A 26 -1.88 1.64 10.56
C GLN A 26 -2.02 2.49 9.29
N ARG A 27 -0.91 2.79 8.63
CA ARG A 27 -0.91 3.60 7.41
C ARG A 27 -1.57 2.85 6.26
N VAL A 28 -1.32 1.56 6.11
CA VAL A 28 -2.00 0.77 5.08
C VAL A 28 -3.50 0.71 5.36
N ASP A 29 -3.90 0.48 6.62
CA ASP A 29 -5.32 0.50 6.99
C ASP A 29 -5.96 1.85 6.64
N SER A 30 -5.30 2.96 6.98
CA SER A 30 -5.74 4.31 6.62
C SER A 30 -5.81 4.55 5.11
N MET A 31 -4.89 3.95 4.33
CA MET A 31 -4.90 4.03 2.87
C MET A 31 -6.09 3.25 2.28
N ILE A 32 -6.42 2.08 2.84
CA ILE A 32 -7.61 1.32 2.44
C ILE A 32 -8.86 2.13 2.71
N ASP A 33 -8.97 2.72 3.91
CA ASP A 33 -10.10 3.59 4.27
C ASP A 33 -10.23 4.84 3.39
N ALA A 34 -9.10 5.39 2.95
CA ALA A 34 -9.04 6.52 2.04
C ALA A 34 -9.41 6.16 0.58
N GLY A 35 -9.46 4.87 0.23
CA GLY A 35 -9.89 4.39 -1.09
C GLY A 35 -8.78 3.82 -1.98
N LEU A 36 -7.66 3.38 -1.43
CA LEU A 36 -6.55 2.79 -2.19
C LEU A 36 -7.00 1.73 -3.20
N LEU A 37 -7.90 0.82 -2.83
CA LEU A 37 -8.31 -0.24 -3.76
C LEU A 37 -9.10 0.30 -4.96
N GLY A 38 -9.82 1.42 -4.80
CA GLY A 38 -10.45 2.12 -5.92
C GLY A 38 -9.40 2.62 -6.92
N GLU A 39 -8.33 3.25 -6.43
CA GLU A 39 -7.21 3.71 -7.26
C GLU A 39 -6.52 2.53 -7.96
N VAL A 40 -6.30 1.42 -7.24
CA VAL A 40 -5.72 0.20 -7.80
C VAL A 40 -6.61 -0.38 -8.90
N PHE A 41 -7.93 -0.38 -8.70
CA PHE A 41 -8.89 -0.85 -9.70
C PHE A 41 -8.87 0.00 -10.96
N GLU A 42 -8.70 1.32 -10.86
CA GLU A 42 -8.62 2.20 -12.03
C GLU A 42 -7.44 1.89 -12.95
N VAL A 43 -6.30 1.48 -12.37
CA VAL A 43 -5.08 1.11 -13.11
C VAL A 43 -5.00 -0.39 -13.44
N TYR A 44 -5.93 -1.18 -12.91
CA TYR A 44 -5.97 -2.62 -13.07
C TYR A 44 -6.18 -3.00 -14.53
N ASN A 45 -5.45 -4.04 -14.97
CA ASN A 45 -5.67 -4.65 -16.26
C ASN A 45 -5.28 -6.13 -16.19
N TYR A 46 -6.22 -7.00 -16.56
CA TYR A 46 -6.09 -8.45 -16.46
C TYR A 46 -4.89 -9.04 -17.23
N ASN A 47 -4.51 -8.43 -18.36
CA ASN A 47 -3.42 -8.89 -19.24
C ASN A 47 -2.15 -8.02 -19.14
N ALA A 48 -2.00 -7.31 -18.03
CA ALA A 48 -0.89 -6.39 -17.82
C ALA A 48 0.43 -7.11 -17.47
N ASP A 49 1.53 -6.58 -18.01
CA ASP A 49 2.85 -6.81 -17.42
C ASP A 49 3.01 -5.97 -16.15
N TYR A 50 3.04 -6.63 -14.99
CA TYR A 50 3.22 -5.98 -13.70
C TYR A 50 4.69 -5.73 -13.36
N THR A 51 5.64 -6.15 -14.20
CA THR A 51 7.09 -6.01 -13.98
C THR A 51 7.67 -4.65 -14.35
N ARG A 52 6.84 -3.70 -14.79
CA ARG A 52 7.32 -2.39 -15.28
C ARG A 52 6.46 -1.23 -14.80
N GLY A 53 7.10 -0.08 -14.59
CA GLY A 53 6.44 1.20 -14.33
C GLY A 53 5.55 1.20 -13.08
N LEU A 54 4.45 1.95 -13.15
CA LEU A 54 3.50 2.13 -12.03
C LEU A 54 2.95 0.81 -11.48
N ARG A 55 2.85 -0.22 -12.32
CA ARG A 55 2.32 -1.55 -11.94
C ARG A 55 3.23 -2.34 -11.00
N GLN A 56 4.44 -1.87 -10.74
CA GLN A 56 5.32 -2.42 -9.71
C GLN A 56 5.02 -1.88 -8.29
N ALA A 57 4.11 -0.90 -8.17
CA ALA A 57 3.75 -0.36 -6.87
C ALA A 57 3.14 -1.44 -5.97
N ILE A 58 3.55 -1.44 -4.70
CA ILE A 58 2.97 -2.31 -3.66
C ILE A 58 1.49 -1.90 -3.49
N GLY A 59 0.61 -2.89 -3.46
CA GLY A 59 -0.83 -2.72 -3.56
C GLY A 59 -1.35 -3.30 -4.87
N VAL A 60 -0.71 -2.95 -6.00
CA VAL A 60 -1.26 -3.27 -7.31
C VAL A 60 -1.27 -4.78 -7.59
N ARG A 61 -0.17 -5.48 -7.27
CA ARG A 61 -0.04 -6.92 -7.51
C ARG A 61 -0.73 -7.74 -6.44
N GLU A 62 -0.71 -7.24 -5.21
CA GLU A 62 -1.27 -7.89 -4.04
C GLU A 62 -2.79 -8.06 -4.20
N PHE A 63 -3.46 -7.09 -4.83
CA PHE A 63 -4.90 -7.14 -5.10
C PHE A 63 -5.31 -7.90 -6.38
N ASP A 64 -4.38 -8.42 -7.20
CA ASP A 64 -4.74 -9.05 -8.49
C ASP A 64 -5.69 -10.25 -8.32
N ASN A 65 -5.41 -11.14 -7.37
CA ASN A 65 -6.26 -12.30 -7.11
C ASN A 65 -7.68 -11.91 -6.69
N PHE A 66 -7.78 -10.94 -5.77
CA PHE A 66 -9.07 -10.40 -5.33
C PHE A 66 -9.83 -9.79 -6.51
N LEU A 67 -9.18 -8.92 -7.29
CA LEU A 67 -9.81 -8.24 -8.42
C LEU A 67 -10.25 -9.20 -9.53
N ARG A 68 -9.46 -10.26 -9.80
CA ARG A 68 -9.85 -11.33 -10.73
C ARG A 68 -11.15 -12.00 -10.34
N VAL A 69 -11.29 -12.39 -9.08
CA VAL A 69 -12.49 -13.06 -8.58
C VAL A 69 -13.66 -12.07 -8.54
N PHE A 70 -13.44 -10.87 -8.01
CA PHE A 70 -14.44 -9.80 -7.96
C PHE A 70 -15.08 -9.52 -9.34
N MET A 71 -14.27 -9.38 -10.40
CA MET A 71 -14.79 -9.15 -11.74
C MET A 71 -15.39 -10.39 -12.41
N SER A 72 -15.14 -11.59 -11.89
CA SER A 72 -15.69 -12.83 -12.44
C SER A 72 -17.10 -13.11 -11.91
N ASP A 73 -17.37 -12.78 -10.64
CA ASP A 73 -18.71 -12.89 -10.04
C ASP A 73 -19.71 -11.87 -10.65
N GLU A 74 -19.23 -10.71 -11.09
CA GLU A 74 -20.05 -9.69 -11.79
C GLU A 74 -20.32 -10.06 -13.27
N LYS A 75 -19.64 -11.07 -13.84
CA LYS A 75 -19.76 -11.47 -15.25
C LYS A 75 -20.64 -12.71 -15.45
N GLY A 76 -21.90 -12.58 -15.09
CA GLY A 76 -22.96 -13.22 -15.84
C GLY A 76 -23.35 -12.34 -17.04
N HIS A 77 -22.90 -12.71 -18.25
CA HIS A 77 -23.33 -12.21 -19.58
C HIS A 77 -22.45 -11.16 -20.31
N ASP A 78 -21.46 -11.64 -21.08
CA ASP A 78 -21.14 -11.27 -22.50
C ASP A 78 -19.65 -11.57 -22.81
N PRO A 79 -19.30 -12.47 -23.76
CA PRO A 79 -17.93 -12.89 -24.04
C PRO A 79 -17.08 -11.87 -24.85
N THR A 80 -17.61 -10.71 -25.21
CA THR A 80 -16.96 -9.86 -26.22
C THR A 80 -16.09 -8.78 -25.58
N GLY A 81 -14.81 -9.08 -25.38
CA GLY A 81 -13.81 -8.24 -24.70
C GLY A 81 -13.41 -6.92 -25.38
N SER A 82 -14.36 -6.07 -25.80
CA SER A 82 -14.07 -4.81 -26.50
C SER A 82 -14.83 -3.57 -26.00
N LEU A 83 -15.55 -3.61 -24.87
CA LEU A 83 -16.36 -2.47 -24.40
C LEU A 83 -15.91 -1.92 -23.04
N PHE A 84 -14.71 -1.36 -22.95
CA PHE A 84 -14.18 -0.83 -21.67
C PHE A 84 -13.61 0.59 -21.82
N VAL A 85 -14.44 1.56 -22.20
CA VAL A 85 -13.99 2.98 -22.25
C VAL A 85 -14.94 3.98 -21.57
N GLN A 86 -16.19 3.64 -21.23
CA GLN A 86 -17.12 4.67 -20.68
C GLN A 86 -17.72 4.37 -19.28
N SER A 87 -17.50 3.19 -18.69
CA SER A 87 -18.19 2.77 -17.44
C SER A 87 -17.36 2.84 -16.14
N LYS A 88 -16.09 3.32 -16.16
CA LYS A 88 -15.23 3.24 -14.95
C LYS A 88 -15.80 3.93 -13.70
N ASN A 89 -16.50 5.05 -13.83
CA ASN A 89 -16.96 5.83 -12.66
C ASN A 89 -18.09 5.18 -11.85
N LYS A 90 -18.94 4.35 -12.48
CA LYS A 90 -19.99 3.59 -11.77
C LYS A 90 -19.37 2.37 -11.09
N ASP A 91 -18.49 1.66 -11.79
CA ASP A 91 -17.86 0.43 -11.31
C ASP A 91 -16.89 0.71 -10.13
N VAL A 92 -16.15 1.83 -10.17
CA VAL A 92 -15.28 2.27 -9.05
C VAL A 92 -16.09 2.58 -7.79
N LYS A 93 -17.27 3.18 -7.94
CA LYS A 93 -18.14 3.55 -6.82
C LYS A 93 -18.84 2.33 -6.23
N LEU A 94 -19.32 1.42 -7.08
CA LEU A 94 -19.83 0.12 -6.68
C LEU A 94 -18.77 -0.70 -5.95
N LEU A 95 -17.53 -0.75 -6.44
CA LEU A 95 -16.41 -1.40 -5.77
C LEU A 95 -16.14 -0.78 -4.38
N LYS A 96 -16.18 0.55 -4.27
CA LYS A 96 -15.94 1.27 -3.01
C LYS A 96 -17.02 0.98 -1.96
N ASP A 97 -18.27 0.95 -2.39
CA ASP A 97 -19.41 0.69 -1.49
C ASP A 97 -19.44 -0.80 -1.10
N ASN A 98 -19.24 -1.71 -2.06
CA ASN A 98 -19.17 -3.15 -1.82
C ASN A 98 -17.97 -3.54 -0.92
N MET A 99 -16.84 -2.83 -1.01
CA MET A 99 -15.67 -3.12 -0.18
C MET A 99 -15.93 -2.99 1.32
N ARG A 100 -16.59 -1.90 1.74
CA ARG A 100 -16.92 -1.71 3.15
C ARG A 100 -17.89 -2.78 3.60
N GLU A 101 -18.87 -3.12 2.77
CA GLU A 101 -19.79 -4.21 3.07
C GLU A 101 -19.10 -5.58 3.15
N ILE A 102 -18.16 -5.90 2.26
CA ILE A 102 -17.39 -7.16 2.28
C ILE A 102 -16.50 -7.26 3.53
N LEU A 103 -15.84 -6.17 3.93
CA LEU A 103 -15.01 -6.16 5.14
C LEU A 103 -15.85 -6.31 6.42
N HIS A 104 -17.06 -5.75 6.43
CA HIS A 104 -17.97 -5.78 7.58
C HIS A 104 -19.01 -6.91 7.53
N SER A 105 -19.03 -7.74 6.48
CA SER A 105 -20.00 -8.85 6.38
C SER A 105 -19.69 -9.91 7.43
N SER A 106 -20.74 -10.41 8.10
CA SER A 106 -20.63 -11.46 9.11
C SER A 106 -20.32 -12.84 8.53
N ASP A 107 -20.50 -13.03 7.21
CA ASP A 107 -20.27 -14.31 6.53
C ASP A 107 -18.85 -14.35 5.95
N ASP A 108 -18.13 -15.45 6.19
CA ASP A 108 -16.76 -15.65 5.70
C ASP A 108 -16.81 -16.11 4.24
N ASN A 109 -17.01 -15.16 3.34
CA ASN A 109 -16.96 -15.37 1.90
C ASN A 109 -15.50 -15.42 1.40
N GLN A 110 -15.22 -16.26 0.41
CA GLN A 110 -13.95 -16.35 -0.30
C GLN A 110 -13.40 -14.98 -0.70
N LEU A 111 -14.25 -14.08 -1.18
CA LEU A 111 -13.88 -12.73 -1.61
C LEU A 111 -13.32 -11.87 -0.45
N LYS A 112 -13.91 -11.98 0.76
CA LYS A 112 -13.44 -11.32 1.97
C LYS A 112 -12.07 -11.84 2.38
N THR A 113 -11.88 -13.16 2.35
CA THR A 113 -10.61 -13.80 2.65
C THR A 113 -9.50 -13.32 1.71
N LEU A 114 -9.78 -13.26 0.40
CA LEU A 114 -8.81 -12.76 -0.59
C LEU A 114 -8.47 -11.28 -0.39
N LEU A 115 -9.45 -10.46 0.00
CA LEU A 115 -9.24 -9.04 0.28
C LEU A 115 -8.32 -8.85 1.49
N VAL A 116 -8.62 -9.54 2.60
CA VAL A 116 -7.79 -9.48 3.82
C VAL A 116 -6.38 -9.98 3.54
N GLU A 117 -6.24 -11.11 2.85
CA GLU A 117 -4.93 -11.65 2.47
C GLU A 117 -4.13 -10.67 1.61
N ALA A 118 -4.78 -9.95 0.68
CA ALA A 118 -4.14 -8.93 -0.13
C ALA A 118 -3.68 -7.74 0.72
N ILE A 119 -4.50 -7.24 1.65
CA ILE A 119 -4.13 -6.15 2.57
C ILE A 119 -2.92 -6.56 3.42
N ASP A 120 -2.93 -7.79 3.96
CA ASP A 120 -1.81 -8.31 4.75
C ASP A 120 -0.52 -8.43 3.92
N LYS A 121 -0.62 -8.82 2.65
CA LYS A 121 0.53 -8.81 1.73
C LYS A 121 1.06 -7.41 1.50
N VAL A 122 0.20 -6.39 1.34
CA VAL A 122 0.62 -4.99 1.21
C VAL A 122 1.40 -4.54 2.44
N LYS A 123 0.90 -4.85 3.64
CA LYS A 123 1.56 -4.57 4.92
C LYS A 123 2.91 -5.27 5.02
N ALA A 124 2.97 -6.57 4.74
CA ALA A 124 4.19 -7.37 4.80
C ALA A 124 5.24 -6.89 3.78
N ASN A 125 4.84 -6.63 2.53
CA ASN A 125 5.74 -6.16 1.49
C ASN A 125 6.25 -4.74 1.76
N THR A 126 5.42 -3.87 2.34
CA THR A 126 5.86 -2.53 2.76
C THR A 126 6.86 -2.61 3.90
N ARG A 127 6.63 -3.45 4.92
CA ARG A 127 7.60 -3.72 6.01
C ARG A 127 8.92 -4.28 5.48
N ARG A 128 8.87 -5.16 4.48
CA ARG A 128 10.06 -5.67 3.78
C ARG A 128 10.79 -4.55 3.04
N LEU A 129 10.07 -3.68 2.34
CA LEU A 129 10.64 -2.55 1.62
C LEU A 129 11.38 -1.59 2.56
N VAL A 130 10.78 -1.26 3.72
CA VAL A 130 11.42 -0.43 4.75
C VAL A 130 12.77 -1.01 5.18
N ARG A 131 12.82 -2.33 5.46
CA ARG A 131 14.07 -3.02 5.82
C ARG A 131 15.11 -2.98 4.70
N VAL A 132 14.67 -3.13 3.45
CA VAL A 132 15.56 -3.04 2.27
C VAL A 132 16.11 -1.62 2.12
N GLN A 133 15.27 -0.59 2.30
CA GLN A 133 15.69 0.81 2.24
C GLN A 133 16.74 1.12 3.33
N LYS A 134 16.49 0.74 4.59
CA LYS A 134 17.48 0.91 5.67
C LYS A 134 18.81 0.20 5.37
N ARG A 135 18.76 -1.05 4.88
CA ARG A 135 19.97 -1.77 4.47
C ARG A 135 20.73 -1.06 3.35
N ARG A 136 20.02 -0.48 2.37
CA ARG A 136 20.65 0.30 1.29
C ARG A 136 21.34 1.56 1.83
N LEU A 137 20.71 2.28 2.76
CA LEU A 137 21.29 3.46 3.41
C LEU A 137 22.56 3.10 4.18
N THR A 138 22.53 2.04 4.99
CA THR A 138 23.74 1.54 5.68
C THR A 138 24.85 1.21 4.67
N ARG A 139 24.52 0.58 3.54
CA ARG A 139 25.51 0.28 2.49
C ARG A 139 26.10 1.53 1.85
N LEU A 140 25.31 2.58 1.62
CA LEU A 140 25.81 3.86 1.09
C LEU A 140 26.84 4.49 2.02
N GLN A 141 26.58 4.46 3.33
CA GLN A 141 27.51 4.96 4.32
C GLN A 141 28.77 4.08 4.43
N THR A 142 28.60 2.76 4.58
CA THR A 142 29.73 1.85 4.87
C THR A 142 30.64 1.59 3.66
N PHE A 143 30.07 1.41 2.46
CA PHE A 143 30.85 1.02 1.27
C PHE A 143 31.19 2.18 0.34
N PHE A 144 30.40 3.25 0.36
CA PHE A 144 30.57 4.39 -0.55
C PHE A 144 30.99 5.67 0.19
N GLY A 145 31.13 5.63 1.52
CA GLY A 145 31.62 6.76 2.32
C GLY A 145 30.66 7.94 2.34
N TRP A 146 29.37 7.74 2.09
CA TRP A 146 28.39 8.83 2.10
C TRP A 146 28.26 9.42 3.50
N ASN A 147 28.44 10.74 3.63
CA ASN A 147 28.21 11.46 4.87
C ASN A 147 26.71 11.70 5.06
N ILE A 148 26.04 10.79 5.77
CA ILE A 148 24.60 10.83 6.02
C ILE A 148 24.33 11.25 7.46
N HIS A 149 23.58 12.33 7.63
CA HIS A 149 23.12 12.84 8.92
C HIS A 149 21.78 12.20 9.28
N TYR A 150 21.73 11.46 10.39
CA TYR A 150 20.50 10.80 10.85
C TYR A 150 19.71 11.69 11.80
N VAL A 151 18.40 11.74 11.61
CA VAL A 151 17.44 12.41 12.49
C VAL A 151 16.46 11.36 13.00
N ASP A 152 16.46 11.12 14.31
CA ASP A 152 15.57 10.14 14.94
C ASP A 152 14.14 10.71 15.10
N ALA A 153 13.20 10.12 14.35
CA ALA A 153 11.77 10.42 14.38
C ALA A 153 10.95 9.40 15.18
N THR A 154 11.60 8.44 15.87
CA THR A 154 10.93 7.34 16.58
C THR A 154 9.86 7.85 17.55
N LYS A 155 10.20 8.85 18.37
CA LYS A 155 9.26 9.44 19.33
C LYS A 155 8.08 10.09 18.61
N PHE A 156 8.36 10.91 17.60
CA PHE A 156 7.33 11.61 16.84
C PHE A 156 6.32 10.64 16.21
N ILE A 157 6.80 9.61 15.52
CA ILE A 157 5.94 8.60 14.89
C ILE A 157 5.14 7.85 15.97
N SER A 158 5.76 7.51 17.09
CA SER A 158 5.08 6.85 18.22
C SER A 158 3.94 7.71 18.78
N TYR A 159 4.17 9.02 18.98
CA TYR A 159 3.14 9.95 19.43
C TYR A 159 2.00 10.06 18.42
N GLN A 160 2.33 10.18 17.12
CA GLN A 160 1.32 10.28 16.06
C GLN A 160 0.40 9.06 16.04
N MET A 161 0.94 7.85 16.19
CA MET A 161 0.15 6.63 16.25
C MET A 161 -0.78 6.58 17.47
N ASN A 162 -0.32 7.07 18.62
CA ASN A 162 -1.11 7.07 19.85
C ASN A 162 -2.23 8.12 19.80
N CYS A 163 -1.94 9.34 19.33
CA CYS A 163 -2.96 10.39 19.17
C CYS A 163 -4.04 10.03 18.13
N GLY A 164 -3.74 9.15 17.18
CA GLY A 164 -4.72 8.59 16.24
C GLY A 164 -5.73 7.65 16.90
N LEU A 165 -5.30 6.85 17.90
CA LEU A 165 -6.19 5.98 18.67
C LEU A 165 -7.10 6.77 19.61
N ASP A 166 -6.62 7.87 20.20
CA ASP A 166 -7.41 8.70 21.11
C ASP A 166 -8.63 9.34 20.43
N LYS A 167 -8.58 9.56 19.11
CA LYS A 167 -9.74 10.03 18.32
C LYS A 167 -10.79 8.96 18.05
N LEU A 168 -10.43 7.68 18.17
CA LEU A 168 -11.35 6.55 17.98
C LEU A 168 -12.10 6.16 19.27
N LEU A 169 -11.63 6.65 20.43
CA LEU A 169 -12.19 6.37 21.76
C LEU A 169 -12.91 7.57 22.39
N ALA A 170 -13.05 8.69 21.67
CA ALA A 170 -13.89 9.80 22.10
C ALA A 170 -15.38 9.39 22.00
N PRO A 171 -16.18 9.49 23.09
CA PRO A 171 -17.60 9.20 23.01
C PRO A 171 -18.28 10.19 22.04
N GLN A 172 -19.09 9.64 21.13
CA GLN A 172 -20.00 10.41 20.28
C GLN A 172 -21.14 11.00 21.11
#